data_AF-A0A6I7X0M6-F1
#
_entry.id   AF-A0A6I7X0M6-F1
#
_cell.length_a   1.000
_cell.length_b   1.000
_cell.length_c   1.000
_cell.angle_alpha   90.00
_cell.angle_beta   90.00
_cell.angle_gamma   90.00
#
_symmetry.space_group_name_H-M   'P 1'
#
loop_
_entity.id
_entity.type
_entity.pdbx_description
1 polymer ?
#
loop_
_entity_poly.entity_id
_entity_poly.type
_entity_poly.pdbx_seq_one_letter_code
_entity_poly.pdbx_strand_id
1 'polypeptide(L)'
;MPPVLSIDLFSLIKKINISVFESITVTGIDRSTQSVHIQGEKGAEALIYDRLVIATGSAAFIPPPFYPFRDNFYVFNSLHDLIELRHLQKRILDEKKRATEWAIIGGGLIGCELSSDLAVSGDKVSLFHAENRLMERQLVAEDSLKLLAVMHSHSIDVKFQQAIQAIEKIDGRTSILTEEGHSVYDAVIVSCGFKPRTELAGNIGLETQRGILVNRYLQTSDKNIFSLGDVAELPDNKLYAYILPIRSQANWLATYLCGQETAGWQVPDFSAVAKVHGFEADHPYVF
;
A
#
# COMPACT_ATOMS: atom_id res chain seq x y z
N MET A 1 13.44 21.34 14.73
CA MET A 1 12.58 20.14 14.81
C MET A 1 12.61 19.65 16.25
N PRO A 2 11.47 19.49 16.93
CA PRO A 2 11.48 18.82 18.22
C PRO A 2 11.97 17.37 18.00
N PRO A 3 12.80 16.81 18.91
CA PRO A 3 13.22 15.44 18.80
C PRO A 3 11.98 14.54 18.84
N VAL A 4 11.81 13.70 17.82
CA VAL A 4 10.88 12.57 17.90
C VAL A 4 11.36 11.76 19.10
N LEU A 5 10.56 11.74 20.17
CA LEU A 5 10.75 10.82 21.28
C LEU A 5 10.76 9.41 20.67
N SER A 6 11.95 8.86 20.43
CA SER A 6 12.10 7.44 20.11
C SER A 6 11.84 6.68 21.41
N ILE A 7 10.56 6.56 21.78
CA ILE A 7 10.13 5.49 22.66
C ILE A 7 10.54 4.24 21.92
N ASP A 8 11.50 3.49 22.46
CA ASP A 8 11.82 2.15 21.99
C ASP A 8 10.59 1.28 22.24
N LEU A 9 9.71 1.29 21.24
CA LEU A 9 8.44 0.60 21.23
C LEU A 9 8.64 -0.90 21.49
N PHE A 10 9.74 -1.48 21.01
CA PHE A 10 10.06 -2.90 21.23
C PHE A 10 10.45 -3.18 22.68
N SER A 11 11.19 -2.28 23.33
CA SER A 11 11.43 -2.37 24.77
C SER A 11 10.15 -2.21 25.60
N LEU A 12 9.19 -1.40 25.15
CA LEU A 12 7.88 -1.28 25.82
C LEU A 12 7.01 -2.52 25.61
N ILE A 13 6.97 -3.06 24.39
CA ILE A 13 6.23 -4.27 24.01
C ILE A 13 6.73 -5.49 24.80
N LYS A 14 8.06 -5.64 24.97
CA LYS A 14 8.63 -6.72 25.79
C LYS A 14 8.23 -6.63 27.27
N LYS A 15 8.04 -5.42 27.80
CA LYS A 15 7.62 -5.21 29.20
C LYS A 15 6.16 -5.58 29.46
N ILE A 16 5.33 -5.70 28.42
CA ILE A 16 3.91 -6.07 28.52
C ILE A 16 3.63 -7.50 28.04
N ASN A 17 4.60 -8.40 28.15
CA ASN A 17 4.50 -9.83 27.80
C ASN A 17 4.09 -10.11 26.34
N ILE A 18 4.46 -9.24 25.40
CA ILE A 18 4.30 -9.51 23.97
C ILE A 18 5.62 -10.05 23.41
N SER A 19 5.56 -11.27 22.89
CA SER A 19 6.66 -11.87 22.12
C SER A 19 6.64 -11.35 20.68
N VAL A 20 7.76 -10.78 20.24
CA VAL A 20 7.94 -10.29 18.87
C VAL A 20 8.94 -11.17 18.14
N PHE A 21 8.52 -11.67 16.98
CA PHE A 21 9.36 -12.45 16.08
C PHE A 21 9.61 -11.62 14.82
N GLU A 22 10.84 -11.13 14.67
CA GLU A 22 11.26 -10.29 13.55
C GLU A 22 11.95 -11.13 12.47
N SER A 23 11.94 -10.64 11.23
CA SER A 23 12.55 -11.33 10.08
C SER A 23 12.06 -12.78 9.91
N ILE A 24 10.81 -13.03 10.32
CA ILE A 24 10.12 -14.30 10.20
C ILE A 24 9.05 -14.19 9.12
N THR A 25 8.98 -15.20 8.25
CA THR A 25 7.87 -15.37 7.30
C THR A 25 6.95 -16.47 7.79
N VAL A 26 5.65 -16.19 7.87
CA VAL A 26 4.63 -17.24 8.02
C VAL A 26 4.46 -17.94 6.67
N THR A 27 4.73 -19.25 6.63
CA THR A 27 4.71 -20.05 5.40
C THR A 27 3.48 -20.95 5.29
N GLY A 28 2.77 -21.17 6.39
CA GLY A 28 1.55 -21.96 6.40
C GLY A 28 0.80 -21.86 7.72
N ILE A 29 -0.46 -22.29 7.69
CA ILE A 29 -1.32 -22.38 8.88
C ILE A 29 -2.00 -23.75 8.80
N ASP A 30 -1.91 -24.55 9.86
CA ASP A 30 -2.64 -25.80 10.00
C ASP A 30 -3.80 -25.61 10.98
N ARG A 31 -5.01 -25.63 10.43
CA ARG A 31 -6.26 -25.44 11.19
C ARG A 31 -6.60 -26.62 12.09
N SER A 32 -6.13 -27.83 11.75
CA SER A 32 -6.43 -29.05 12.50
C SER A 32 -5.63 -29.14 13.79
N THR A 33 -4.36 -28.71 13.74
CA THR A 33 -3.45 -28.66 14.89
C THR A 33 -3.41 -27.28 15.55
N GLN A 34 -4.13 -26.30 14.99
CA GLN A 34 -4.10 -24.90 15.39
C GLN A 34 -2.67 -24.37 15.51
N SER A 35 -1.90 -24.52 14.42
CA SER A 35 -0.50 -24.11 14.38
C SER A 35 -0.20 -23.19 13.20
N VAL A 36 0.80 -22.32 13.38
CA VAL A 36 1.36 -21.45 12.35
C VAL A 36 2.77 -21.91 12.05
N HIS A 37 3.05 -22.24 10.80
CA HIS A 37 4.38 -22.57 10.33
C HIS A 37 5.14 -21.29 9.99
N ILE A 38 6.33 -21.18 10.55
CA ILE A 38 7.19 -20.02 10.39
C ILE A 38 8.55 -20.43 9.84
N GLN A 39 9.17 -19.55 9.06
CA GLN A 39 10.52 -19.69 8.56
C GLN A 39 11.31 -18.44 8.92
N GLY A 40 12.44 -18.64 9.59
CA GLY A 40 13.41 -17.59 9.91
C GLY A 40 14.85 -18.02 9.67
N GLU A 41 15.79 -17.20 10.14
CA GLU A 41 17.23 -17.52 10.10
C GLU A 41 17.58 -18.79 10.87
N LYS A 42 16.84 -19.09 11.95
CA LYS A 42 17.03 -20.28 12.79
C LYS A 42 16.42 -21.56 12.21
N GLY A 43 15.76 -21.47 11.05
CA GLY A 43 15.08 -22.59 10.40
C GLY A 43 13.55 -22.49 10.46
N ALA A 44 12.90 -23.62 10.16
CA ALA A 44 11.46 -23.76 10.20
C ALA A 44 10.99 -24.20 11.61
N GLU A 45 9.88 -23.62 12.08
CA GLU A 45 9.25 -23.93 13.35
C GLU A 45 7.71 -23.86 13.21
N ALA A 46 6.99 -24.49 14.14
CA ALA A 46 5.53 -24.38 14.26
C ALA A 46 5.16 -23.78 15.62
N LEU A 47 4.31 -22.75 15.63
CA LEU A 47 3.78 -22.11 16.83
C LEU A 47 2.30 -22.47 17.00
N ILE A 48 1.91 -22.93 18.19
CA ILE A 48 0.50 -23.24 18.51
C ILE A 48 -0.26 -21.96 18.88
N TYR A 49 -1.53 -21.87 18.50
CA TYR A 49 -2.42 -20.76 18.85
C TYR A 49 -3.79 -21.23 19.36
N ASP A 50 -4.34 -20.50 20.32
CA ASP A 50 -5.77 -20.60 20.66
C ASP A 50 -6.61 -19.77 19.70
N ARG A 51 -6.13 -18.57 19.38
CA ARG A 51 -6.71 -17.61 18.43
C ARG A 51 -5.62 -17.09 17.50
N LEU A 52 -5.94 -16.97 16.22
CA LEU A 52 -5.06 -16.41 15.20
C LEU A 52 -5.67 -15.14 14.61
N VAL A 53 -4.88 -14.10 14.43
CA VAL A 53 -5.28 -12.89 13.71
C VAL A 53 -4.40 -12.73 12.48
N ILE A 54 -4.99 -12.79 11.28
CA ILE A 54 -4.31 -12.56 10.01
C ILE A 54 -4.39 -11.07 9.69
N ALA A 55 -3.27 -10.37 9.83
CA ALA A 55 -3.10 -8.95 9.55
C ALA A 55 -1.98 -8.71 8.52
N THR A 56 -1.92 -9.53 7.47
CA THR A 56 -0.86 -9.51 6.44
C THR A 56 -0.91 -8.29 5.51
N GLY A 57 -1.96 -7.48 5.59
CA GLY A 57 -2.12 -6.27 4.82
C GLY A 57 -2.16 -6.52 3.30
N SER A 58 -1.59 -5.62 2.55
CA SER A 58 -1.63 -5.63 1.08
C SER A 58 -0.23 -5.49 0.45
N ALA A 59 -0.16 -5.73 -0.84
CA ALA A 59 0.97 -5.41 -1.70
C ALA A 59 0.56 -4.34 -2.71
N ALA A 60 1.54 -3.67 -3.34
CA ALA A 60 1.25 -2.84 -4.51
C ALA A 60 0.60 -3.69 -5.61
N PHE A 61 -0.48 -3.20 -6.18
CA PHE A 61 -1.12 -3.85 -7.32
C PHE A 61 -0.34 -3.56 -8.59
N ILE A 62 0.08 -4.62 -9.27
CA ILE A 62 0.72 -4.56 -10.58
C ILE A 62 -0.33 -5.03 -11.60
N PRO A 63 -0.73 -4.18 -12.57
CA PRO A 63 -1.61 -4.60 -13.65
C PRO A 63 -1.05 -5.81 -14.40
N PRO A 64 -1.87 -6.83 -14.74
CA PRO A 64 -1.38 -8.03 -15.43
C PRO A 64 -0.55 -7.77 -16.70
N PRO A 65 -0.87 -6.78 -17.56
CA PRO A 65 -0.04 -6.44 -18.71
C PRO A 65 1.40 -6.02 -18.34
N PHE A 66 1.66 -5.62 -17.10
CA PHE A 66 2.99 -5.20 -16.65
C PHE A 66 3.83 -6.35 -16.10
N TYR A 67 3.28 -7.55 -15.89
CA TYR A 67 4.03 -8.70 -15.36
C TYR A 67 5.27 -9.06 -16.18
N PRO A 68 5.25 -9.06 -17.53
CA PRO A 68 6.46 -9.32 -18.34
C PRO A 68 7.58 -8.30 -18.14
N PHE A 69 7.26 -7.12 -17.59
CA PHE A 69 8.20 -6.02 -17.40
C PHE A 69 8.57 -5.79 -15.93
N ARG A 70 8.30 -6.76 -15.05
CA ARG A 70 8.41 -6.58 -13.58
C ARG A 70 9.75 -6.00 -13.15
N ASP A 71 10.84 -6.39 -13.77
CA ASP A 71 12.20 -5.97 -13.41
C ASP A 71 12.56 -4.56 -13.92
N ASN A 72 11.68 -3.94 -14.73
CA ASN A 72 11.94 -2.64 -15.37
C ASN A 72 11.34 -1.45 -14.59
N PHE A 73 10.57 -1.71 -13.53
CA PHE A 73 9.94 -0.69 -12.69
C PHE A 73 9.99 -1.01 -11.19
N TYR A 74 9.82 0.03 -10.40
CA TYR A 74 9.70 -0.02 -8.95
C TYR A 74 8.23 0.06 -8.51
N VAL A 75 7.98 -0.33 -7.28
CA VAL A 75 6.69 -0.12 -6.59
C VAL A 75 6.95 0.64 -5.30
N PHE A 76 5.89 1.14 -4.65
CA PHE A 76 6.02 1.84 -3.38
C PHE A 76 4.93 1.40 -2.41
N ASN A 77 5.30 0.51 -1.48
CA ASN A 77 4.37 -0.07 -0.51
C ASN A 77 5.04 -0.34 0.86
N SER A 78 6.32 -0.02 1.03
CA SER A 78 7.06 -0.32 2.24
C SER A 78 8.18 0.67 2.51
N LEU A 79 8.69 0.65 3.75
CA LEU A 79 9.90 1.38 4.13
C LEU A 79 11.12 0.93 3.31
N HIS A 80 11.17 -0.35 2.95
CA HIS A 80 12.24 -0.88 2.11
C HIS A 80 12.22 -0.23 0.73
N ASP A 81 11.05 -0.20 0.07
CA ASP A 81 10.88 0.46 -1.24
C ASP A 81 11.29 1.94 -1.18
N LEU A 82 10.92 2.65 -0.10
CA LEU A 82 11.33 4.04 0.11
C LEU A 82 12.85 4.18 0.19
N ILE A 83 13.52 3.33 0.96
CA ILE A 83 14.98 3.35 1.10
C ILE A 83 15.64 3.06 -0.25
N GLU A 84 15.16 2.06 -0.98
CA GLU A 84 15.67 1.72 -2.31
C GLU A 84 15.53 2.87 -3.31
N LEU A 85 14.36 3.50 -3.38
CA LEU A 85 14.10 4.64 -4.26
C LEU A 85 14.97 5.85 -3.90
N ARG A 86 15.18 6.13 -2.62
CA ARG A 86 16.10 7.21 -2.18
C ARG A 86 17.54 6.93 -2.56
N HIS A 87 18.00 5.68 -2.42
CA HIS A 87 19.34 5.31 -2.87
C HIS A 87 19.49 5.42 -4.39
N LEU A 88 18.47 5.02 -5.15
CA LEU A 88 18.42 5.17 -6.59
C LEU A 88 18.50 6.63 -7.02
N GLN A 89 17.64 7.49 -6.46
CA GLN A 89 17.61 8.92 -6.71
C GLN A 89 18.99 9.54 -6.46
N LYS A 90 19.58 9.28 -5.29
CA LYS A 90 20.89 9.80 -4.91
C LYS A 90 21.98 9.37 -5.91
N ARG A 91 22.02 8.10 -6.28
CA ARG A 91 22.99 7.56 -7.24
C ARG A 91 22.87 8.25 -8.60
N ILE A 92 21.65 8.41 -9.12
CA ILE A 92 21.42 9.08 -10.41
C ILE A 92 21.89 10.55 -10.34
N LEU A 93 21.54 11.26 -9.27
CA LEU A 93 21.97 12.64 -9.06
C LEU A 93 23.51 12.75 -8.99
N ASP A 94 24.16 11.84 -8.26
CA ASP A 94 25.62 11.81 -8.10
C ASP A 94 26.34 11.50 -9.42
N GLU A 95 25.82 10.58 -10.24
CA GLU A 95 26.41 10.16 -11.51
C GLU A 95 26.13 11.12 -12.66
N LYS A 96 24.89 11.59 -12.82
CA LYS A 96 24.44 12.37 -13.97
C LYS A 96 24.55 13.88 -13.75
N LYS A 97 24.72 14.33 -12.50
CA LYS A 97 24.79 15.76 -12.12
C LYS A 97 23.60 16.58 -12.63
N ARG A 98 22.42 15.96 -12.71
CA ARG A 98 21.14 16.60 -13.07
C ARG A 98 20.00 15.99 -12.24
N ALA A 99 18.86 16.69 -12.21
CA ALA A 99 17.61 16.18 -11.66
C ALA A 99 17.25 14.81 -12.25
N THR A 100 16.71 13.92 -11.43
CA THR A 100 16.24 12.59 -11.85
C THR A 100 14.94 12.76 -12.63
N GLU A 101 14.78 12.02 -13.72
CA GLU A 101 13.57 12.01 -14.53
C GLU A 101 12.76 10.76 -14.18
N TRP A 102 11.60 10.96 -13.53
CA TRP A 102 10.71 9.90 -13.08
C TRP A 102 9.47 9.80 -13.95
N ALA A 103 9.08 8.57 -14.24
CA ALA A 103 7.72 8.27 -14.68
C ALA A 103 6.95 7.59 -13.55
N ILE A 104 5.78 8.13 -13.22
CA ILE A 104 4.86 7.54 -12.26
C ILE A 104 3.65 7.03 -13.04
N ILE A 105 3.29 5.76 -12.88
CA ILE A 105 2.14 5.15 -13.54
C ILE A 105 1.03 4.93 -12.50
N GLY A 106 -0.06 5.68 -12.64
CA GLY A 106 -1.24 5.67 -11.77
C GLY A 106 -1.44 6.99 -11.04
N GLY A 107 -2.46 7.76 -11.45
CA GLY A 107 -2.87 9.05 -10.87
C GLY A 107 -3.78 8.93 -9.64
N GLY A 108 -3.64 7.87 -8.85
CA GLY A 108 -4.33 7.69 -7.57
C GLY A 108 -3.64 8.43 -6.42
N LEU A 109 -4.09 8.19 -5.18
CA LEU A 109 -3.58 8.86 -3.97
C LEU A 109 -2.04 8.76 -3.85
N ILE A 110 -1.48 7.55 -3.83
CA ILE A 110 -0.03 7.35 -3.70
C ILE A 110 0.75 7.94 -4.88
N GLY A 111 0.28 7.74 -6.12
CA GLY A 111 0.96 8.27 -7.29
C GLY A 111 1.00 9.80 -7.33
N CYS A 112 -0.08 10.46 -6.89
CA CYS A 112 -0.12 11.91 -6.72
C CYS A 112 0.83 12.40 -5.62
N GLU A 113 0.81 11.76 -4.44
CA GLU A 113 1.71 12.09 -3.33
C GLU A 113 3.18 11.95 -3.74
N LEU A 114 3.56 10.81 -4.33
CA LEU A 114 4.93 10.57 -4.81
C LEU A 114 5.35 11.57 -5.87
N SER A 115 4.48 11.90 -6.82
CA SER A 115 4.77 12.89 -7.85
C SER A 115 5.05 14.26 -7.25
N SER A 116 4.25 14.65 -6.25
CA SER A 116 4.44 15.89 -5.50
C SER A 116 5.76 15.91 -4.73
N ASP A 117 6.06 14.86 -3.97
CA ASP A 117 7.27 14.76 -3.15
C ASP A 117 8.55 14.81 -4.00
N LEU A 118 8.56 14.11 -5.13
CA LEU A 118 9.68 14.09 -6.06
C LEU A 118 9.88 15.46 -6.74
N ALA A 119 8.79 16.09 -7.20
CA ALA A 119 8.86 17.42 -7.80
C ALA A 119 9.37 18.49 -6.81
N VAL A 120 8.88 18.46 -5.57
CA VAL A 120 9.36 19.36 -4.50
C VAL A 120 10.83 19.09 -4.15
N SER A 121 11.30 17.86 -4.31
CA SER A 121 12.71 17.49 -4.15
C SER A 121 13.60 17.94 -5.31
N GLY A 122 13.04 18.58 -6.33
CA GLY A 122 13.76 19.12 -7.49
C GLY A 122 13.93 18.14 -8.66
N ASP A 123 13.28 16.98 -8.60
CA ASP A 123 13.25 16.03 -9.70
C ASP A 123 12.19 16.40 -10.75
N LYS A 124 12.33 15.84 -11.96
CA LYS A 124 11.32 15.97 -13.01
C LYS A 124 10.39 14.77 -12.99
N VAL A 125 9.09 15.00 -13.09
CA VAL A 125 8.08 13.94 -12.98
C VAL A 125 7.09 14.02 -14.14
N SER A 126 6.88 12.88 -14.80
CA SER A 126 5.73 12.65 -15.68
C SER A 126 4.79 11.62 -15.04
N LEU A 127 3.53 12.00 -14.86
CA LEU A 127 2.50 11.17 -14.24
C LEU A 127 1.54 10.65 -15.32
N PHE A 128 1.61 9.36 -15.60
CA PHE A 128 0.72 8.67 -16.53
C PHE A 128 -0.51 8.15 -15.79
N HIS A 129 -1.70 8.49 -16.27
CA HIS A 129 -2.96 8.02 -15.70
C HIS A 129 -3.89 7.51 -16.78
N ALA A 130 -4.55 6.38 -16.51
CA ALA A 130 -5.45 5.74 -17.47
C ALA A 130 -6.79 6.49 -17.60
N GLU A 131 -7.23 7.16 -16.54
CA GLU A 131 -8.49 7.90 -16.53
C GLU A 131 -8.29 9.35 -16.97
N ASN A 132 -9.39 10.09 -17.10
CA ASN A 132 -9.39 11.48 -17.53
C ASN A 132 -9.23 12.50 -16.38
N ARG A 133 -9.12 12.04 -15.13
CA ARG A 133 -8.98 12.90 -13.95
C ARG A 133 -8.24 12.17 -12.82
N LEU A 134 -7.53 12.90 -11.98
CA LEU A 134 -6.76 12.36 -10.86
C LEU A 134 -7.67 11.93 -9.70
N MET A 135 -7.26 10.89 -8.98
CA MET A 135 -7.94 10.40 -7.77
C MET A 135 -9.45 10.22 -7.95
N GLU A 136 -9.87 9.63 -9.08
CA GLU A 136 -11.26 9.58 -9.49
C GLU A 136 -12.17 8.80 -8.53
N ARG A 137 -11.59 7.93 -7.72
CA ARG A 137 -12.28 7.13 -6.71
C ARG A 137 -12.42 7.86 -5.37
N GLN A 138 -11.63 8.89 -5.13
CA GLN A 138 -11.53 9.55 -3.83
C GLN A 138 -11.99 11.02 -3.86
N LEU A 139 -11.87 11.70 -4.99
CA LEU A 139 -12.24 13.11 -5.14
C LEU A 139 -13.47 13.27 -6.04
N VAL A 140 -14.25 14.31 -5.73
CA VAL A 140 -15.20 14.88 -6.69
C VAL A 140 -14.44 15.56 -7.84
N ALA A 141 -15.11 15.79 -8.96
CA ALA A 141 -14.46 16.33 -10.16
C ALA A 141 -13.81 17.71 -9.93
N GLU A 142 -14.44 18.57 -9.12
CA GLU A 142 -13.92 19.91 -8.83
C GLU A 142 -12.57 19.86 -8.07
N ASP A 143 -12.47 19.03 -7.04
CA ASP A 143 -11.22 18.89 -6.27
C ASP A 143 -10.15 18.16 -7.07
N SER A 144 -10.53 17.26 -7.99
CA SER A 144 -9.59 16.66 -8.95
C SER A 144 -9.00 17.70 -9.91
N LEU A 145 -9.80 18.70 -10.35
CA LEU A 145 -9.31 19.81 -11.17
C LEU A 145 -8.37 20.74 -10.38
N LYS A 146 -8.68 21.02 -9.10
CA LYS A 146 -7.78 21.77 -8.20
C LYS A 146 -6.45 21.02 -8.01
N LEU A 147 -6.53 19.71 -7.78
CA LEU A 147 -5.34 18.86 -7.68
C LEU A 147 -4.49 18.93 -8.96
N LEU A 148 -5.10 18.83 -10.14
CA LEU A 148 -4.40 18.96 -11.41
C LEU A 148 -3.69 20.32 -11.55
N ALA A 149 -4.35 21.42 -11.18
CA ALA A 149 -3.74 22.74 -11.20
C ALA A 149 -2.50 22.83 -10.28
N VAL A 150 -2.57 22.22 -9.09
CA VAL A 150 -1.44 22.12 -8.15
C VAL A 150 -0.31 21.25 -8.72
N MET A 151 -0.62 20.15 -9.39
CA MET A 151 0.40 19.31 -10.04
C MET A 151 1.14 20.12 -11.12
N HIS A 152 0.42 20.84 -11.96
CA HIS A 152 1.02 21.68 -13.00
C HIS A 152 1.83 22.85 -12.42
N SER A 153 1.41 23.46 -11.31
CA SER A 153 2.21 24.52 -10.67
C SER A 153 3.55 24.03 -10.14
N HIS A 154 3.66 22.72 -9.86
CA HIS A 154 4.92 22.05 -9.50
C HIS A 154 5.64 21.46 -10.72
N SER A 155 5.26 21.85 -11.95
CA SER A 155 5.86 21.38 -13.20
C SER A 155 5.79 19.86 -13.41
N ILE A 156 4.80 19.19 -12.81
CA ILE A 156 4.53 17.77 -13.03
C ILE A 156 3.76 17.64 -14.34
N ASP A 157 4.29 16.85 -15.26
CA ASP A 157 3.67 16.58 -16.57
C ASP A 157 2.63 15.46 -16.42
N VAL A 158 1.36 15.84 -16.27
CA VAL A 158 0.25 14.89 -16.11
C VAL A 158 -0.31 14.48 -17.47
N LYS A 159 -0.23 13.19 -17.77
CA LYS A 159 -0.68 12.58 -19.03
C LYS A 159 -1.88 11.67 -18.78
N PHE A 160 -3.06 12.17 -19.09
CA PHE A 160 -4.31 11.41 -18.99
C PHE A 160 -4.55 10.50 -20.18
N GLN A 161 -5.39 9.48 -19.96
CA GLN A 161 -5.81 8.52 -20.98
C GLN A 161 -4.63 7.86 -21.71
N GLN A 162 -3.50 7.71 -21.01
CA GLN A 162 -2.33 7.05 -21.54
C GLN A 162 -2.27 5.61 -21.03
N ALA A 163 -2.68 4.67 -21.88
CA ALA A 163 -2.44 3.25 -21.63
C ALA A 163 -0.97 2.92 -21.92
N ILE A 164 -0.28 2.37 -20.92
CA ILE A 164 1.10 1.92 -21.08
C ILE A 164 1.10 0.55 -21.78
N GLN A 165 1.75 0.48 -22.95
CA GLN A 165 1.83 -0.71 -23.78
C GLN A 165 3.06 -1.56 -23.46
N ALA A 166 4.20 -0.91 -23.16
CA ALA A 166 5.44 -1.57 -22.79
C ALA A 166 6.30 -0.72 -21.86
N ILE A 167 7.11 -1.40 -21.03
CA ILE A 167 8.10 -0.78 -20.15
C ILE A 167 9.42 -1.52 -20.36
N GLU A 168 10.39 -0.89 -21.02
CA GLU A 168 11.61 -1.56 -21.50
C GLU A 168 12.87 -0.84 -21.04
N LYS A 169 13.99 -1.55 -20.91
CA LYS A 169 15.28 -0.92 -20.64
C LYS A 169 15.98 -0.54 -21.94
N ILE A 170 16.37 0.73 -22.06
CA ILE A 170 17.14 1.25 -23.20
C ILE A 170 18.29 2.08 -22.63
N ASP A 171 19.53 1.70 -22.95
CA ASP A 171 20.76 2.40 -22.55
C ASP A 171 20.85 2.75 -21.05
N GLY A 172 20.42 1.83 -20.20
CA GLY A 172 20.42 1.98 -18.73
C GLY A 172 19.28 2.85 -18.17
N ARG A 173 18.41 3.39 -19.03
CA ARG A 173 17.17 4.09 -18.69
C ARG A 173 15.96 3.20 -18.96
N THR A 174 14.78 3.64 -18.53
CA THR A 174 13.52 2.93 -18.80
C THR A 174 12.70 3.71 -19.83
N SER A 175 12.36 3.06 -20.94
CA SER A 175 11.44 3.51 -21.98
C SER A 175 10.01 3.08 -21.63
N ILE A 176 9.08 4.01 -21.78
CA ILE A 176 7.63 3.78 -21.72
C ILE A 176 7.08 3.96 -23.13
N LEU A 177 6.37 2.95 -23.62
CA LEU A 177 5.60 3.03 -24.86
C LEU A 177 4.13 3.28 -24.55
N THR A 178 3.57 4.32 -25.15
CA THR A 178 2.12 4.58 -25.22
C THR A 178 1.70 4.71 -26.69
N GLU A 179 0.41 4.96 -26.94
CA GLU A 179 -0.08 5.25 -28.30
C GLU A 179 0.57 6.50 -28.92
N GLU A 180 1.06 7.43 -28.10
CA GLU A 180 1.75 8.64 -28.55
C GLU A 180 3.24 8.39 -28.88
N GLY A 181 3.75 7.19 -28.58
CA GLY A 181 5.12 6.77 -28.87
C GLY A 181 5.95 6.51 -27.62
N HIS A 182 7.26 6.65 -27.76
CA HIS A 182 8.22 6.34 -26.70
C HIS A 182 8.65 7.58 -25.91
N SER A 183 8.74 7.45 -24.60
CA SER A 183 9.39 8.41 -23.71
C SER A 183 10.34 7.70 -22.75
N VAL A 184 11.46 8.33 -22.38
CA VAL A 184 12.55 7.68 -21.64
C VAL A 184 12.83 8.40 -20.32
N TYR A 185 12.89 7.63 -19.24
CA TYR A 185 13.04 8.09 -17.85
C TYR A 185 14.20 7.38 -17.17
N ASP A 186 14.75 7.97 -16.12
CA ASP A 186 15.78 7.29 -15.32
C ASP A 186 15.18 6.16 -14.48
N ALA A 187 13.94 6.34 -14.00
CA ALA A 187 13.22 5.34 -13.23
C ALA A 187 11.70 5.45 -13.44
N VAL A 188 11.03 4.30 -13.29
CA VAL A 188 9.58 4.17 -13.40
C VAL A 188 9.04 3.59 -12.11
N ILE A 189 7.98 4.18 -11.54
CA ILE A 189 7.25 3.66 -10.38
C ILE A 189 5.82 3.33 -10.81
N VAL A 190 5.38 2.11 -10.53
CA VAL A 190 3.99 1.67 -10.74
C VAL A 190 3.21 1.83 -9.43
N SER A 191 2.14 2.62 -9.46
CA SER A 191 1.25 2.96 -8.35
C SER A 191 -0.23 2.81 -8.75
N CYS A 192 -0.60 1.62 -9.22
CA CYS A 192 -1.93 1.34 -9.77
C CYS A 192 -2.95 0.84 -8.73
N GLY A 193 -2.70 1.06 -7.44
CA GLY A 193 -3.52 0.58 -6.32
C GLY A 193 -2.84 -0.52 -5.50
N PHE A 194 -3.62 -1.28 -4.76
CA PHE A 194 -3.15 -2.33 -3.86
C PHE A 194 -3.91 -3.64 -4.03
N LYS A 195 -3.27 -4.74 -3.64
CA LYS A 195 -3.80 -6.10 -3.66
C LYS A 195 -3.65 -6.72 -2.26
N PRO A 196 -4.76 -7.06 -1.57
CA PRO A 196 -4.71 -7.85 -0.34
C PRO A 196 -3.91 -9.15 -0.45
N ARG A 197 -3.15 -9.49 0.60
CA ARG A 197 -2.34 -10.72 0.67
C ARG A 197 -3.16 -11.90 1.20
N THR A 198 -4.02 -12.45 0.36
CA THR A 198 -4.99 -13.50 0.72
C THR A 198 -4.45 -14.92 0.55
N GLU A 199 -3.25 -15.09 -0.02
CA GLU A 199 -2.71 -16.38 -0.45
C GLU A 199 -2.65 -17.40 0.69
N LEU A 200 -2.17 -17.00 1.88
CA LEU A 200 -2.13 -17.87 3.06
C LEU A 200 -3.51 -18.36 3.49
N ALA A 201 -4.52 -17.48 3.45
CA ALA A 201 -5.88 -17.81 3.85
C ALA A 201 -6.58 -18.71 2.83
N GLY A 202 -6.42 -18.42 1.53
CA GLY A 202 -6.97 -19.24 0.46
C GLY A 202 -6.38 -20.66 0.47
N ASN A 203 -5.07 -20.80 0.69
CA ASN A 203 -4.38 -22.10 0.73
C ASN A 203 -4.87 -23.02 1.86
N ILE A 204 -5.47 -22.47 2.92
CA ILE A 204 -6.00 -23.24 4.06
C ILE A 204 -7.54 -23.34 4.04
N GLY A 205 -8.15 -22.98 2.90
CA GLY A 205 -9.59 -23.08 2.67
C GLY A 205 -10.43 -22.06 3.44
N LEU A 206 -9.87 -20.90 3.80
CA LEU A 206 -10.70 -19.77 4.24
C LEU A 206 -11.37 -19.13 3.02
N GLU A 207 -12.54 -18.56 3.26
CA GLU A 207 -13.26 -17.85 2.20
C GLU A 207 -12.55 -16.53 1.87
N THR A 208 -12.27 -16.33 0.59
CA THR A 208 -11.58 -15.14 0.07
C THR A 208 -12.25 -14.65 -1.20
N GLN A 209 -12.24 -13.33 -1.41
CA GLN A 209 -12.61 -12.68 -2.67
C GLN A 209 -11.52 -11.67 -3.05
N ARG A 210 -11.79 -10.37 -2.85
CA ARG A 210 -10.77 -9.34 -2.98
C ARG A 210 -9.85 -9.37 -1.76
N GLY A 211 -10.41 -9.60 -0.57
CA GLY A 211 -9.73 -9.86 0.70
C GLY A 211 -10.15 -11.19 1.33
N ILE A 212 -9.77 -11.40 2.59
CA ILE A 212 -10.26 -12.50 3.44
C ILE A 212 -11.64 -12.10 3.94
N LEU A 213 -12.65 -12.90 3.61
CA LEU A 213 -14.02 -12.61 4.04
C LEU A 213 -14.13 -12.75 5.56
N VAL A 214 -14.65 -11.71 6.21
CA VAL A 214 -14.93 -11.72 7.64
C VAL A 214 -16.36 -11.28 7.92
N ASN A 215 -16.90 -11.77 9.03
CA ASN A 215 -18.17 -11.25 9.54
C ASN A 215 -17.98 -9.89 10.26
N ARG A 216 -19.06 -9.33 10.80
CA ARG A 216 -19.03 -8.07 11.58
C ARG A 216 -18.17 -8.12 12.86
N TYR A 217 -17.67 -9.30 13.23
CA TYR A 217 -16.77 -9.52 14.36
C TYR A 217 -15.32 -9.75 13.93
N LEU A 218 -14.98 -9.44 12.67
CA LEU A 218 -13.68 -9.66 12.06
C LEU A 218 -13.23 -11.14 12.06
N GLN A 219 -14.18 -12.05 12.28
CA GLN A 219 -13.96 -13.49 12.30
C GLN A 219 -14.11 -14.04 10.89
N THR A 220 -13.18 -14.90 10.48
CA THR A 220 -13.20 -15.59 9.19
C THR A 220 -14.21 -16.76 9.19
N SER A 221 -14.23 -17.57 8.12
CA SER A 221 -15.00 -18.82 8.09
C SER A 221 -14.52 -19.87 9.12
N ASP A 222 -13.36 -19.67 9.76
CA ASP A 222 -12.91 -20.43 10.93
C ASP A 222 -13.17 -19.65 12.23
N LYS A 223 -13.75 -20.32 13.22
CA LYS A 223 -14.09 -19.72 14.53
C LYS A 223 -12.90 -19.29 15.39
N ASN A 224 -11.72 -19.80 15.09
CA ASN A 224 -10.50 -19.50 15.82
C ASN A 224 -9.59 -18.53 15.05
N ILE A 225 -9.96 -18.13 13.83
CA ILE A 225 -9.16 -17.25 12.97
C ILE A 225 -9.94 -15.97 12.67
N PHE A 226 -9.28 -14.85 12.91
CA PHE A 226 -9.75 -13.50 12.65
C PHE A 226 -8.87 -12.85 11.58
N SER A 227 -9.37 -11.80 10.95
CA SER A 227 -8.57 -10.99 10.03
C SER A 227 -8.95 -9.51 10.14
N LEU A 228 -7.95 -8.64 10.04
CA LEU A 228 -8.14 -7.20 10.09
C LEU A 228 -7.17 -6.47 9.16
N GLY A 229 -7.43 -5.21 8.94
CA GLY A 229 -6.63 -4.31 8.11
C GLY A 229 -6.94 -4.45 6.63
N ASP A 230 -5.99 -4.05 5.77
CA ASP A 230 -6.20 -4.05 4.31
C ASP A 230 -6.59 -5.41 3.73
N VAL A 231 -6.22 -6.49 4.43
CA VAL A 231 -6.48 -7.85 3.96
C VAL A 231 -7.91 -8.31 4.25
N ALA A 232 -8.60 -7.69 5.20
CA ALA A 232 -9.93 -8.09 5.61
C ALA A 232 -11.03 -7.44 4.75
N GLU A 233 -11.91 -8.27 4.21
CA GLU A 233 -13.09 -7.86 3.45
C GLU A 233 -14.35 -8.01 4.31
N LEU A 234 -15.01 -6.88 4.54
CA LEU A 234 -16.13 -6.75 5.48
C LEU A 234 -17.46 -7.15 4.79
N PRO A 235 -18.56 -7.37 5.55
CA PRO A 235 -19.84 -7.83 5.00
C PRO A 235 -20.48 -6.93 3.94
N ASP A 236 -20.05 -5.67 3.83
CA ASP A 236 -20.44 -4.73 2.78
C ASP A 236 -19.59 -4.85 1.50
N ASN A 237 -18.75 -5.89 1.41
CA ASN A 237 -17.78 -6.16 0.34
C ASN A 237 -16.74 -5.05 0.16
N LYS A 238 -16.47 -4.26 1.23
CA LYS A 238 -15.46 -3.21 1.22
C LYS A 238 -14.19 -3.62 1.95
N LEU A 239 -13.08 -3.00 1.54
CA LEU A 239 -11.81 -2.99 2.24
C LEU A 239 -11.59 -1.61 2.85
N TYR A 240 -11.43 -1.53 4.16
CA TYR A 240 -11.15 -0.28 4.86
C TYR A 240 -9.65 -0.08 5.05
N ALA A 241 -8.91 0.00 3.94
CA ALA A 241 -7.45 0.09 3.89
C ALA A 241 -6.92 1.51 4.21
N TYR A 242 -7.29 2.03 5.39
CA TYR A 242 -6.88 3.33 5.89
C TYR A 242 -6.48 3.23 7.36
N ILE A 243 -5.48 4.01 7.76
CA ILE A 243 -4.87 3.92 9.10
C ILE A 243 -5.90 4.02 10.24
N LEU A 244 -6.88 4.93 10.14
CA LEU A 244 -7.89 5.11 11.19
C LEU A 244 -8.83 3.88 11.29
N PRO A 245 -9.50 3.43 10.22
CA PRO A 245 -10.24 2.17 10.24
C PRO A 245 -9.43 0.96 10.72
N ILE A 246 -8.19 0.77 10.24
CA ILE A 246 -7.33 -0.36 10.65
C ILE A 246 -7.07 -0.33 12.16
N ARG A 247 -6.76 0.85 12.72
CA ARG A 247 -6.58 1.03 14.17
C ARG A 247 -7.87 0.77 14.95
N SER A 248 -9.01 1.23 14.43
CA SER A 248 -10.32 0.97 15.03
C SER A 248 -10.62 -0.53 15.08
N GLN A 249 -10.38 -1.25 13.99
CA GLN A 249 -10.51 -2.71 13.92
C GLN A 249 -9.63 -3.42 14.96
N ALA A 250 -8.35 -3.03 15.06
CA ALA A 250 -7.42 -3.64 16.01
C ALA A 250 -7.84 -3.41 17.47
N ASN A 251 -8.23 -2.19 17.83
CA ASN A 251 -8.68 -1.86 19.17
C ASN A 251 -9.97 -2.60 19.54
N TRP A 252 -10.94 -2.62 18.61
CA TRP A 252 -12.20 -3.33 18.80
C TRP A 252 -11.99 -4.84 18.90
N LEU A 253 -11.12 -5.44 18.07
CA LEU A 253 -10.88 -6.88 18.13
C LEU A 253 -10.23 -7.28 19.45
N ALA A 254 -9.32 -6.46 19.97
CA ALA A 254 -8.71 -6.72 21.27
C ALA A 254 -9.76 -6.77 22.40
N THR A 255 -10.69 -5.81 22.46
CA THR A 255 -11.75 -5.80 23.48
C THR A 255 -12.75 -6.95 23.29
N TYR A 256 -13.10 -7.27 22.04
CA TYR A 256 -13.94 -8.42 21.70
C TYR A 256 -13.32 -9.75 22.15
N LEU A 257 -12.03 -9.99 21.86
CA LEU A 257 -11.32 -11.20 22.28
C LEU A 257 -11.15 -11.31 23.80
N CYS A 258 -11.14 -10.17 24.51
CA CYS A 258 -11.17 -10.12 25.97
C CYS A 258 -12.58 -10.28 26.57
N GLY A 259 -13.62 -10.46 25.76
CA GLY A 259 -15.01 -10.59 26.21
C GLY A 259 -15.62 -9.29 26.75
N GLN A 260 -15.02 -8.15 26.42
CA GLN A 260 -15.46 -6.82 26.87
C GLN A 260 -16.43 -6.16 25.88
N GLU A 261 -16.50 -6.68 24.65
CA GLU A 261 -17.36 -6.18 23.58
C GLU A 261 -18.25 -7.30 23.04
N THR A 262 -19.50 -6.96 22.71
CA THR A 262 -20.50 -7.89 22.16
C THR A 262 -21.18 -7.36 20.91
N ALA A 263 -21.12 -6.04 20.67
CA ALA A 263 -21.57 -5.44 19.43
C ALA A 263 -20.55 -5.68 18.31
N GLY A 264 -21.04 -5.85 17.08
CA GLY A 264 -20.16 -5.98 15.92
C GLY A 264 -19.44 -4.67 15.60
N TRP A 265 -18.22 -4.77 15.05
CA TRP A 265 -17.43 -3.61 14.64
C TRP A 265 -18.22 -2.73 13.68
N GLN A 266 -18.15 -1.42 13.90
CA GLN A 266 -18.74 -0.41 13.04
C GLN A 266 -17.64 0.39 12.37
N VAL A 267 -17.90 0.79 11.13
CA VAL A 267 -17.01 1.67 10.38
C VAL A 267 -16.96 3.01 11.11
N PRO A 268 -15.77 3.49 11.53
CA PRO A 268 -15.66 4.80 12.15
C PRO A 268 -15.90 5.90 11.11
N ASP A 269 -16.35 7.07 11.53
CA ASP A 269 -16.30 8.25 10.67
C ASP A 269 -14.84 8.60 10.36
N PHE A 270 -14.47 8.63 9.09
CA PHE A 270 -13.10 8.94 8.67
C PHE A 270 -13.06 9.66 7.34
N SER A 271 -12.00 10.44 7.15
CA SER A 271 -11.63 11.02 5.86
C SER A 271 -10.14 10.79 5.67
N ALA A 272 -9.77 10.10 4.60
CA ALA A 272 -8.37 10.08 4.17
C ALA A 272 -8.05 11.42 3.51
N VAL A 273 -6.81 11.90 3.68
CA VAL A 273 -6.34 13.16 3.11
C VAL A 273 -5.12 12.85 2.25
N ALA A 274 -5.09 13.39 1.04
CA ALA A 274 -3.94 13.30 0.15
C ALA A 274 -2.83 14.23 0.64
N LYS A 275 -1.61 13.73 0.75
CA LYS A 275 -0.42 14.49 1.14
C LYS A 275 0.27 15.08 -0.09
N VAL A 276 -0.46 15.91 -0.82
CA VAL A 276 0.08 16.63 -1.98
C VAL A 276 0.42 18.04 -1.55
N HIS A 277 1.64 18.50 -1.83
CA HIS A 277 2.10 19.82 -1.44
C HIS A 277 1.25 20.91 -2.11
N GLY A 278 0.66 21.80 -1.30
CA GLY A 278 -0.17 22.91 -1.80
C GLY A 278 -1.57 22.50 -2.24
N PHE A 279 -2.02 21.28 -1.96
CA PHE A 279 -3.37 20.82 -2.24
C PHE A 279 -4.15 20.54 -0.95
N GLU A 280 -5.38 21.06 -0.90
CA GLU A 280 -6.40 20.71 0.06
C GLU A 280 -7.71 20.51 -0.71
N ALA A 281 -8.47 19.47 -0.37
CA ALA A 281 -9.78 19.24 -0.99
C ALA A 281 -10.83 20.09 -0.27
N ASP A 282 -11.68 20.77 -1.03
CA ASP A 282 -12.76 21.58 -0.43
C ASP A 282 -13.95 20.71 0.00
N HIS A 283 -14.09 19.51 -0.58
CA HIS A 283 -15.11 18.54 -0.23
C HIS A 283 -14.52 17.34 0.52
N PRO A 284 -15.31 16.67 1.37
CA PRO A 284 -14.90 15.39 1.95
C PRO A 284 -14.59 14.37 0.86
N TYR A 285 -13.50 13.64 1.07
CA TYR A 285 -13.14 12.53 0.20
C TYR A 285 -14.23 11.44 0.23
N VAL A 286 -14.46 10.84 -0.93
CA VAL A 286 -15.51 9.85 -1.16
C VAL A 286 -14.99 8.46 -0.79
N PHE A 287 -15.39 7.93 0.36
CA PHE A 287 -15.02 6.59 0.85
C PHE A 287 -16.26 5.76 1.25
#